data_AF-A0A132EJF8-F1
#
_entry.id   AF-A0A132EJF8-F1
#
_cell.length_a   1.000
_cell.length_b   1.000
_cell.length_c   1.000
_cell.angle_alpha   90.00
_cell.angle_beta   90.00
_cell.angle_gamma   90.00
#
_symmetry.space_group_name_H-M   'P 1'
#
loop_
_entity.id
_entity.type
_entity.pdbx_description
1 polymer ?
#
loop_
_entity_poly.entity_id
_entity_poly.type
_entity_poly.pdbx_seq_one_letter_code
_entity_poly.pdbx_strand_id
1 'polypeptide(L)'
;MRSARSSAAGALHRGRERDAQPCAVAGVDVGGDRKLCDLVILRGSTVVCHEERIAPEALPALCVEHDVVAVGVDAPSCWWSGDGRRPAEQALARERISCFPTPTQQQAVASASGFFDWMFIGERVYRALAPAYPLLAGARYAGGRVSFETYPYAITCALLGRTVASAKLKRIQRRQLLEKLGIDVSMLRSVDARDATLCALTARFVIERNAHAYGAEDGGYIRVPIVNEAIVLDAL
;
A
#
# COMPACT_ATOMS: atom_id res chain seq x y z
N MET A 1 55.60 -48.88 -12.78
CA MET A 1 54.20 -48.62 -12.38
C MET A 1 54.01 -47.10 -12.29
N ARG A 2 53.57 -46.42 -13.36
CA ARG A 2 52.21 -45.87 -13.57
C ARG A 2 51.65 -45.18 -12.31
N SER A 3 51.63 -43.84 -12.28
CA SER A 3 50.45 -42.97 -12.57
C SER A 3 49.79 -42.54 -11.24
N ALA A 4 49.21 -41.36 -10.98
CA ALA A 4 48.88 -40.15 -11.72
C ALA A 4 48.66 -38.99 -10.69
N ARG A 5 48.68 -37.76 -11.19
CA ARG A 5 48.11 -36.56 -10.54
C ARG A 5 46.60 -36.72 -10.33
N SER A 6 46.00 -36.09 -9.31
CA SER A 6 44.82 -35.24 -9.52
C SER A 6 44.49 -34.35 -8.32
N SER A 7 44.30 -33.08 -8.66
CA SER A 7 43.57 -32.05 -7.92
C SER A 7 42.10 -32.45 -7.70
N ALA A 8 41.52 -31.99 -6.60
CA ALA A 8 40.09 -31.72 -6.52
C ALA A 8 39.85 -30.59 -5.50
N ALA A 9 39.76 -29.37 -6.02
CA ALA A 9 39.13 -28.25 -5.35
C ALA A 9 37.67 -28.62 -5.04
N GLY A 10 37.32 -28.57 -3.75
CA GLY A 10 35.93 -28.74 -3.30
C GLY A 10 35.09 -27.58 -3.79
N ALA A 11 34.18 -27.89 -4.72
CA ALA A 11 33.26 -26.95 -5.32
C ALA A 11 32.38 -26.27 -4.26
N LEU A 12 32.45 -24.94 -4.21
CA LEU A 12 31.45 -24.08 -3.60
C LEU A 12 30.10 -24.40 -4.22
N HIS A 13 29.18 -24.91 -3.39
CA HIS A 13 27.77 -25.03 -3.73
C HIS A 13 27.17 -23.61 -3.76
N ARG A 14 27.41 -22.88 -4.86
CA ARG A 14 26.59 -21.70 -5.19
C ARG A 14 25.25 -22.23 -5.66
N GLY A 15 24.32 -22.36 -4.73
CA GLY A 15 22.90 -22.44 -5.08
C GLY A 15 22.58 -21.25 -5.97
N ARG A 16 22.14 -21.54 -7.20
CA ARG A 16 21.46 -20.56 -8.06
C ARG A 16 20.28 -20.03 -7.25
N GLU A 17 20.40 -18.82 -6.72
CA GLU A 17 19.24 -17.95 -6.54
C GLU A 17 18.61 -17.88 -7.93
N ARG A 18 17.50 -18.58 -8.12
CA ARG A 18 16.60 -18.25 -9.22
C ARG A 18 16.20 -16.82 -8.92
N ASP A 19 16.54 -15.88 -9.81
CA ASP A 19 15.96 -14.54 -9.82
C ASP A 19 14.44 -14.73 -9.86
N ALA A 20 13.84 -14.79 -8.68
CA ALA A 20 12.41 -14.93 -8.54
C ALA A 20 11.84 -13.64 -9.09
N GLN A 21 11.06 -13.76 -10.17
CA GLN A 21 10.46 -12.59 -10.77
C GLN A 21 9.66 -11.84 -9.70
N PRO A 22 9.80 -10.50 -9.59
CA PRO A 22 9.15 -9.75 -8.53
C PRO A 22 7.64 -10.00 -8.57
N CYS A 23 7.04 -10.29 -7.41
CA CYS A 23 5.58 -10.43 -7.31
C CYS A 23 4.92 -9.11 -7.72
N ALA A 24 3.78 -9.20 -8.41
CA ALA A 24 2.98 -8.02 -8.72
C ALA A 24 2.19 -7.58 -7.48
N VAL A 25 2.15 -6.28 -7.22
CA VAL A 25 1.40 -5.69 -6.10
C VAL A 25 0.59 -4.51 -6.61
N ALA A 26 -0.58 -4.28 -6.02
CA ALA A 26 -1.48 -3.22 -6.43
C ALA A 26 -1.72 -2.22 -5.30
N GLY A 27 -2.03 -1.00 -5.70
CA GLY A 27 -2.44 0.07 -4.82
C GLY A 27 -3.62 0.81 -5.39
N VAL A 28 -4.55 1.16 -4.52
CA VAL A 28 -5.79 1.85 -4.88
C VAL A 28 -5.89 3.12 -4.07
N ASP A 29 -6.01 4.25 -4.76
CA ASP A 29 -6.38 5.51 -4.15
C ASP A 29 -7.86 5.78 -4.40
N VAL A 30 -8.60 6.03 -3.33
CA VAL A 30 -10.06 6.06 -3.34
C VAL A 30 -10.56 7.51 -3.32
N GLY A 31 -11.50 7.82 -4.20
CA GLY A 31 -12.23 9.08 -4.23
C GLY A 31 -13.74 8.88 -4.05
N GLY A 32 -14.48 9.98 -3.99
CA GLY A 32 -15.95 9.94 -4.04
C GLY A 32 -16.48 9.64 -5.43
N ASP A 33 -17.81 9.66 -5.61
CA ASP A 33 -18.52 9.15 -6.81
C ASP A 33 -18.03 9.68 -8.16
N ARG A 34 -17.47 10.89 -8.22
CA ARG A 34 -16.94 11.47 -9.47
C ARG A 34 -15.52 11.01 -9.81
N LYS A 35 -14.73 10.68 -8.79
CA LYS A 35 -13.33 10.24 -8.93
C LYS A 35 -13.25 8.73 -9.00
N LEU A 36 -14.09 7.99 -8.27
CA LEU A 36 -14.00 6.54 -8.13
C LEU A 36 -12.58 6.14 -7.65
N CYS A 37 -11.94 5.16 -8.29
CA CYS A 37 -10.63 4.65 -7.87
C CYS A 37 -9.55 4.93 -8.92
N ASP A 38 -8.37 5.31 -8.45
CA ASP A 38 -7.14 5.21 -9.24
C ASP A 38 -6.41 3.92 -8.81
N LEU A 39 -6.02 3.10 -9.79
CA LEU A 39 -5.30 1.84 -9.59
C LEU A 39 -3.90 1.95 -10.19
N VAL A 40 -2.91 1.50 -9.44
CA VAL A 40 -1.56 1.25 -9.95
C VAL A 40 -1.13 -0.16 -9.58
N ILE A 41 -0.58 -0.89 -10.56
CA ILE A 41 0.05 -2.19 -10.34
C ILE A 41 1.55 -2.07 -10.59
N LEU A 42 2.35 -2.49 -9.61
CA LEU A 42 3.79 -2.54 -9.68
C LEU A 42 4.28 -3.98 -9.85
N ARG A 43 5.30 -4.17 -10.69
CA ARG A 43 6.15 -5.36 -10.71
C ARG A 43 7.60 -4.91 -10.51
N GLY A 44 8.15 -5.14 -9.32
CA GLY A 44 9.41 -4.53 -8.91
C GLY A 44 9.24 -3.02 -8.74
N SER A 45 9.95 -2.22 -9.55
CA SER A 45 9.78 -0.76 -9.63
C SER A 45 9.03 -0.30 -10.88
N THR A 46 8.60 -1.23 -11.74
CA THR A 46 7.90 -0.91 -12.99
C THR A 46 6.39 -0.83 -12.76
N VAL A 47 5.77 0.26 -13.21
CA VAL A 47 4.31 0.37 -13.34
C VAL A 47 3.88 -0.45 -14.55
N VAL A 48 3.14 -1.54 -14.32
CA VAL A 48 2.66 -2.45 -15.38
C VAL A 48 1.19 -2.23 -15.75
N CYS A 49 0.45 -1.52 -14.90
CA CYS A 49 -0.92 -1.08 -15.16
C CYS A 49 -1.17 0.21 -14.37
N HIS A 50 -1.85 1.16 -14.99
CA HIS A 50 -2.34 2.39 -14.37
C HIS A 50 -3.70 2.72 -14.97
N GLU A 51 -4.72 2.76 -14.13
CA GLU A 51 -6.09 3.08 -14.51
C GLU A 51 -6.62 4.19 -13.61
N GLU A 52 -7.30 5.17 -14.19
CA GLU A 52 -7.91 6.28 -13.47
C GLU A 52 -9.43 6.14 -13.51
N ARG A 53 -10.09 6.54 -12.43
CA ARG A 53 -11.55 6.62 -12.35
C ARG A 53 -12.28 5.32 -12.66
N ILE A 54 -11.71 4.18 -12.28
CA ILE A 54 -12.34 2.89 -12.47
C ILE A 54 -13.31 2.58 -11.32
N ALA A 55 -14.40 1.89 -11.65
CA ALA A 55 -15.34 1.41 -10.66
C ALA A 55 -14.66 0.36 -9.74
N PRO A 56 -14.98 0.34 -8.43
CA PRO A 56 -14.46 -0.66 -7.49
C PRO A 56 -14.56 -2.10 -8.00
N GLU A 57 -15.66 -2.41 -8.70
CA GLU A 57 -15.97 -3.75 -9.20
C GLU A 57 -15.07 -4.21 -10.36
N ALA A 58 -14.35 -3.28 -11.03
CA ALA A 58 -13.39 -3.61 -12.09
C ALA A 58 -12.00 -3.98 -11.52
N LEU A 59 -11.68 -3.58 -10.29
CA LEU A 59 -10.37 -3.79 -9.67
C LEU A 59 -9.94 -5.27 -9.61
N PRO A 60 -10.81 -6.24 -9.20
CA PRO A 60 -10.37 -7.62 -9.03
C PRO A 60 -9.91 -8.27 -10.33
N ALA A 61 -10.58 -7.98 -11.46
CA ALA A 61 -10.24 -8.55 -12.76
C ALA A 61 -8.82 -8.12 -13.18
N LEU A 62 -8.52 -6.83 -13.10
CA LEU A 62 -7.19 -6.27 -13.39
C LEU A 62 -6.13 -6.85 -12.44
N CYS A 63 -6.43 -6.95 -11.14
CA CYS A 63 -5.48 -7.53 -10.18
C CYS A 63 -5.18 -9.00 -10.49
N VAL A 64 -6.20 -9.80 -10.86
CA VAL A 64 -6.04 -11.21 -11.23
C VAL A 64 -5.25 -11.35 -12.53
N GLU A 65 -5.55 -10.54 -13.55
CA GLU A 65 -4.85 -10.54 -14.83
C GLU A 65 -3.34 -10.32 -14.69
N HIS A 66 -2.93 -9.49 -13.73
CA HIS A 66 -1.53 -9.15 -13.50
C HIS A 66 -0.83 -10.02 -12.43
N ASP A 67 -1.49 -11.07 -11.93
CA ASP A 67 -1.01 -11.93 -10.84
C ASP A 67 -0.66 -11.16 -9.56
N VAL A 68 -1.49 -10.16 -9.23
CA VAL A 68 -1.31 -9.38 -8.00
C VAL A 68 -1.44 -10.29 -6.77
N VAL A 69 -0.52 -10.13 -5.81
CA VAL A 69 -0.53 -10.87 -4.54
C VAL A 69 -1.09 -10.06 -3.38
N ALA A 70 -0.97 -8.73 -3.41
CA ALA A 70 -1.46 -7.88 -2.33
C ALA A 70 -1.95 -6.54 -2.88
N VAL A 71 -3.07 -6.06 -2.34
CA VAL A 71 -3.72 -4.80 -2.72
C VAL A 71 -3.77 -3.86 -1.51
N GLY A 72 -3.01 -2.77 -1.54
CA GLY A 72 -3.12 -1.69 -0.55
C GLY A 72 -4.19 -0.69 -0.96
N VAL A 73 -5.08 -0.31 -0.05
CA VAL A 73 -6.20 0.60 -0.35
C VAL A 73 -6.14 1.82 0.56
N ASP A 74 -6.15 3.03 0.00
CA ASP A 74 -6.30 4.29 0.74
C ASP A 74 -7.77 4.52 1.11
N ALA A 75 -8.31 3.62 1.92
CA ALA A 75 -9.60 3.80 2.57
C ALA A 75 -9.76 2.92 3.82
N PRO A 76 -10.55 3.39 4.82
CA PRO A 76 -10.96 2.59 5.95
C PRO A 76 -11.47 1.22 5.53
N SER A 77 -10.90 0.18 6.11
CA SER A 77 -11.30 -1.22 5.90
C SER A 77 -12.62 -1.58 6.59
N CYS A 78 -13.07 -0.74 7.53
CA CYS A 78 -14.34 -0.90 8.23
C CYS A 78 -14.87 0.47 8.70
N TRP A 79 -16.18 0.56 8.86
CA TRP A 79 -16.80 1.66 9.61
C TRP A 79 -16.51 1.50 11.11
N TRP A 80 -16.38 2.61 11.85
CA TRP A 80 -16.13 2.56 13.28
C TRP A 80 -17.45 2.62 14.06
N SER A 81 -17.69 1.65 14.93
CA SER A 81 -18.90 1.57 15.76
C SER A 81 -18.69 1.91 17.23
N GLY A 82 -17.45 2.17 17.64
CA GLY A 82 -17.13 2.60 19.02
C GLY A 82 -17.08 4.12 19.17
N ASP A 83 -16.68 4.57 20.36
CA ASP A 83 -16.55 5.99 20.65
C ASP A 83 -15.24 6.58 20.09
N GLY A 84 -15.30 7.83 19.63
CA GLY A 84 -14.12 8.59 19.21
C GLY A 84 -13.45 8.03 17.94
N ARG A 85 -12.15 7.76 18.03
CA ARG A 85 -11.30 7.27 16.93
C ARG A 85 -11.13 5.77 17.01
N ARG A 86 -11.06 5.07 15.87
CA ARG A 86 -10.70 3.64 15.87
C ARG A 86 -9.26 3.42 16.36
N PRO A 87 -8.93 2.24 16.92
CA PRO A 87 -7.61 1.95 17.48
C PRO A 87 -6.43 2.28 16.55
N ALA A 88 -6.58 2.04 15.24
CA ALA A 88 -5.55 2.35 14.25
C ALA A 88 -5.23 3.85 14.17
N GLU A 89 -6.25 4.69 14.16
CA GLU A 89 -6.11 6.15 14.11
C GLU A 89 -5.55 6.70 15.42
N GLN A 90 -5.94 6.13 16.55
CA GLN A 90 -5.35 6.48 17.85
C GLN A 90 -3.86 6.13 17.88
N ALA A 91 -3.49 4.96 17.37
CA ALA A 91 -2.09 4.54 17.31
C ALA A 91 -1.26 5.45 16.41
N LEU A 92 -1.77 5.85 15.24
CA LEU A 92 -1.12 6.85 14.38
C LEU A 92 -1.00 8.22 15.08
N ALA A 93 -2.04 8.65 15.80
CA ALA A 93 -2.03 9.92 16.52
C ALA A 93 -0.96 9.97 17.63
N ARG A 94 -0.72 8.86 18.33
CA ARG A 94 0.38 8.74 19.33
C ARG A 94 1.75 8.95 18.69
N GLU A 95 1.91 8.53 17.43
CA GLU A 95 3.10 8.76 16.61
C GLU A 95 3.11 10.13 15.91
N ARG A 96 2.16 11.02 16.25
CA ARG A 96 1.98 12.37 15.65
C ARG A 96 1.71 12.32 14.14
N ILE A 97 1.12 11.24 13.65
CA ILE A 97 0.68 11.10 12.27
C ILE A 97 -0.82 11.42 12.20
N SER A 98 -1.16 12.53 11.55
CA SER A 98 -2.56 12.96 11.43
C SER A 98 -3.33 12.12 10.42
N CYS A 99 -4.51 11.67 10.80
CA CYS A 99 -5.50 11.01 9.95
C CYS A 99 -6.92 11.49 10.31
N PHE A 100 -7.83 11.49 9.34
CA PHE A 100 -9.24 11.79 9.60
C PHE A 100 -9.88 10.63 10.37
N PRO A 101 -10.73 10.92 11.37
CA PRO A 101 -11.45 9.87 12.09
C PRO A 101 -12.46 9.20 11.17
N THR A 102 -12.48 7.88 11.16
CA THR A 102 -13.51 7.08 10.50
C THR A 102 -14.80 7.18 11.32
N PRO A 103 -15.91 7.66 10.74
CA PRO A 103 -17.17 7.76 11.46
C PRO A 103 -17.88 6.40 11.51
N THR A 104 -19.02 6.36 12.20
CA THR A 104 -20.04 5.34 11.94
C THR A 104 -20.63 5.54 10.54
N GLN A 105 -21.12 4.47 9.92
CA GLN A 105 -21.81 4.57 8.63
C GLN A 105 -23.03 5.52 8.72
N GLN A 106 -23.77 5.51 9.84
CA GLN A 106 -24.92 6.39 10.07
C GLN A 106 -24.51 7.87 10.06
N GLN A 107 -23.41 8.22 10.74
CA GLN A 107 -22.88 9.59 10.73
C GLN A 107 -22.41 10.01 9.34
N ALA A 108 -21.81 9.10 8.58
CA ALA A 108 -21.41 9.36 7.20
C ALA A 108 -22.63 9.67 6.30
N VAL A 109 -23.70 8.86 6.39
CA VAL A 109 -24.96 9.08 5.66
C VAL A 109 -25.62 10.41 6.06
N ALA A 110 -25.60 10.76 7.34
CA ALA A 110 -26.20 12.00 7.84
C ALA A 110 -25.40 13.27 7.46
N SER A 111 -24.18 13.12 6.93
CA SER A 111 -23.32 14.25 6.56
C SER A 111 -23.80 14.93 5.29
N ALA A 112 -24.28 16.17 5.40
CA ALA A 112 -24.80 16.93 4.27
C ALA A 112 -23.72 17.39 3.26
N SER A 113 -22.43 17.29 3.59
CA SER A 113 -21.34 17.83 2.76
C SER A 113 -20.81 16.87 1.70
N GLY A 114 -21.19 15.59 1.73
CA GLY A 114 -20.60 14.53 0.89
C GLY A 114 -19.13 14.22 1.22
N PHE A 115 -18.59 14.77 2.32
CA PHE A 115 -17.18 14.59 2.68
C PHE A 115 -16.78 13.10 2.84
N PHE A 116 -17.71 12.24 3.24
CA PHE A 116 -17.47 10.82 3.46
C PHE A 116 -17.79 9.92 2.27
N ASP A 117 -18.18 10.46 1.12
CA ASP A 117 -18.58 9.68 -0.07
C ASP A 117 -17.49 8.69 -0.50
N TRP A 118 -16.22 9.08 -0.37
CA TRP A 118 -15.07 8.24 -0.68
C TRP A 118 -14.98 7.00 0.23
N MET A 119 -15.46 7.05 1.47
CA MET A 119 -15.47 5.89 2.36
C MET A 119 -16.50 4.83 1.91
N PHE A 120 -17.63 5.25 1.33
CA PHE A 120 -18.59 4.32 0.71
C PHE A 120 -18.02 3.66 -0.54
N ILE A 121 -17.24 4.39 -1.34
CA ILE A 121 -16.47 3.78 -2.43
C ILE A 121 -15.43 2.81 -1.87
N GLY A 122 -14.74 3.16 -0.79
CA GLY A 122 -13.80 2.27 -0.10
C GLY A 122 -14.45 0.96 0.36
N GLU A 123 -15.64 1.02 0.97
CA GLU A 123 -16.42 -0.16 1.34
C GLU A 123 -16.71 -1.05 0.11
N ARG A 124 -17.08 -0.44 -1.02
CA ARG A 124 -17.31 -1.17 -2.29
C ARG A 124 -16.02 -1.81 -2.80
N VAL A 125 -14.87 -1.14 -2.67
CA VAL A 125 -13.56 -1.72 -3.04
C VAL A 125 -13.29 -2.99 -2.26
N TYR A 126 -13.40 -2.96 -0.93
CA TYR A 126 -13.16 -4.17 -0.13
C TYR A 126 -14.18 -5.27 -0.43
N ARG A 127 -15.45 -4.93 -0.66
CA ARG A 127 -16.48 -5.90 -1.04
C ARG A 127 -16.18 -6.57 -2.38
N ALA A 128 -15.75 -5.79 -3.38
CA ALA A 128 -15.38 -6.31 -4.70
C ALA A 128 -14.12 -7.19 -4.65
N LEU A 129 -13.14 -6.81 -3.83
CA LEU A 129 -11.88 -7.55 -3.68
C LEU A 129 -12.04 -8.84 -2.88
N ALA A 130 -12.95 -8.89 -1.88
CA ALA A 130 -13.04 -9.97 -0.90
C ALA A 130 -13.01 -11.41 -1.46
N PRO A 131 -13.67 -11.75 -2.59
CA PRO A 131 -13.63 -13.12 -3.12
C PRO A 131 -12.25 -13.59 -3.57
N ALA A 132 -11.40 -12.68 -4.05
CA ALA A 132 -10.06 -13.00 -4.59
C ALA A 132 -8.91 -12.49 -3.72
N TYR A 133 -9.15 -11.45 -2.93
CA TYR A 133 -8.22 -10.70 -2.09
C TYR A 133 -8.87 -10.42 -0.73
N PRO A 134 -9.06 -11.44 0.12
CA PRO A 134 -9.65 -11.26 1.44
C PRO A 134 -8.89 -10.20 2.26
N LEU A 135 -9.61 -9.49 3.12
CA LEU A 135 -9.03 -8.49 4.01
C LEU A 135 -8.00 -9.15 4.95
N LEU A 136 -6.81 -8.56 5.04
CA LEU A 136 -5.78 -8.96 6.00
C LEU A 136 -6.16 -8.50 7.41
N ALA A 137 -7.03 -9.29 8.05
CA ALA A 137 -7.58 -9.00 9.38
C ALA A 137 -6.56 -9.11 10.51
N GLY A 138 -5.57 -10.00 10.42
CA GLY A 138 -4.57 -10.21 11.47
C GLY A 138 -3.33 -9.34 11.30
N ALA A 139 -2.66 -8.95 12.38
CA ALA A 139 -1.50 -8.06 12.36
C ALA A 139 -0.28 -8.57 11.56
N ARG A 140 -0.22 -9.84 11.14
CA ARG A 140 0.89 -10.40 10.35
C ARG A 140 0.39 -10.97 9.03
N TYR A 141 1.15 -10.75 7.97
CA TYR A 141 0.90 -11.39 6.68
C TYR A 141 1.31 -12.87 6.72
N ALA A 142 0.35 -13.75 6.45
CA ALA A 142 0.51 -15.20 6.51
C ALA A 142 0.71 -15.87 5.14
N GLY A 143 0.79 -15.10 4.05
CA GLY A 143 0.82 -15.61 2.68
C GLY A 143 -0.55 -15.51 1.98
N GLY A 144 -0.57 -15.84 0.68
CA GLY A 144 -1.78 -15.80 -0.15
C GLY A 144 -2.17 -14.40 -0.63
N ARG A 145 -3.25 -14.32 -1.40
CA ARG A 145 -3.78 -13.04 -1.89
C ARG A 145 -4.48 -12.29 -0.76
N VAL A 146 -4.20 -10.99 -0.62
CA VAL A 146 -4.82 -10.16 0.41
C VAL A 146 -5.14 -8.74 -0.07
N SER A 147 -6.12 -8.12 0.55
CA SER A 147 -6.31 -6.66 0.54
C SER A 147 -6.09 -6.10 1.94
N PHE A 148 -5.68 -4.83 2.06
CA PHE A 148 -5.50 -4.18 3.36
C PHE A 148 -5.58 -2.66 3.24
N GLU A 149 -5.85 -2.02 4.37
CA GLU A 149 -5.86 -0.57 4.49
C GLU A 149 -4.46 -0.01 4.65
N THR A 150 -4.18 1.07 3.93
CA THR A 150 -3.00 1.89 4.10
C THR A 150 -3.36 3.37 3.93
N TYR A 151 -2.38 4.25 4.09
CA TYR A 151 -2.62 5.70 4.11
C TYR A 151 -1.38 6.44 3.60
N PRO A 152 -1.44 7.09 2.41
CA PRO A 152 -0.29 7.69 1.73
C PRO A 152 0.51 8.68 2.56
N TYR A 153 -0.13 9.45 3.45
CA TYR A 153 0.61 10.35 4.34
C TYR A 153 1.39 9.59 5.42
N ALA A 154 0.83 8.54 6.03
CA ALA A 154 1.58 7.69 6.97
C ALA A 154 2.75 6.97 6.27
N ILE A 155 2.54 6.50 5.03
CA ILE A 155 3.60 5.93 4.20
C ILE A 155 4.72 6.96 3.98
N THR A 156 4.36 8.19 3.63
CA THR A 156 5.34 9.29 3.44
C THR A 156 6.09 9.59 4.74
N CYS A 157 5.41 9.64 5.88
CA CYS A 157 6.02 9.83 7.20
C CYS A 157 7.01 8.72 7.56
N ALA A 158 6.69 7.46 7.25
CA ALA A 158 7.58 6.33 7.50
C ALA A 158 8.82 6.38 6.62
N LEU A 159 8.65 6.72 5.34
CA LEU A 159 9.74 6.71 4.37
C LEU A 159 10.65 7.95 4.45
N LEU A 160 10.12 9.13 4.76
CA LEU A 160 10.90 10.38 4.83
C LEU A 160 11.27 10.81 6.26
N GLY A 161 10.64 10.20 7.26
CA GLY A 161 10.65 10.70 8.62
C GLY A 161 9.57 11.76 8.86
N ARG A 162 8.99 11.72 10.07
CA ARG A 162 7.82 12.52 10.48
C ARG A 162 8.05 14.03 10.50
N THR A 163 9.29 14.47 10.72
CA THR A 163 9.65 15.90 10.74
C THR A 163 9.81 16.48 9.34
N VAL A 164 10.08 15.63 8.34
CA VAL A 164 10.29 16.02 6.94
C VAL A 164 8.99 15.92 6.15
N ALA A 165 8.18 14.90 6.40
CA ALA A 165 6.93 14.66 5.68
C ALA A 165 5.91 15.78 5.90
N SER A 166 5.41 16.35 4.81
CA SER A 166 4.52 17.51 4.83
C SER A 166 3.35 17.32 3.87
N ALA A 167 2.13 17.36 4.42
CA ALA A 167 0.91 17.33 3.62
C ALA A 167 0.82 18.49 2.62
N LYS A 168 1.42 19.65 2.93
CA LYS A 168 1.48 20.81 2.04
C LYS A 168 2.37 20.58 0.82
N LEU A 169 3.39 19.73 0.97
CA LEU A 169 4.36 19.41 -0.08
C LEU A 169 4.09 18.05 -0.73
N LYS A 170 2.92 17.42 -0.45
CA LYS A 170 2.59 16.05 -0.87
C LYS A 170 2.82 15.80 -2.36
N ARG A 171 2.51 16.77 -3.23
CA ARG A 171 2.70 16.63 -4.68
C ARG A 171 4.17 16.43 -5.05
N ILE A 172 5.07 17.19 -4.43
CA ILE A 172 6.50 17.16 -4.74
C ILE A 172 7.19 16.02 -4.00
N GLN A 173 6.93 15.90 -2.70
CA GLN A 173 7.56 14.86 -1.86
C GLN A 173 7.24 13.45 -2.33
N ARG A 174 5.98 13.17 -2.67
CA ARG A 174 5.60 11.83 -3.17
C ARG A 174 6.20 11.52 -4.53
N ARG A 175 6.34 12.52 -5.41
CA ARG A 175 7.03 12.36 -6.70
C ARG A 175 8.50 12.01 -6.49
N GLN A 176 9.24 12.86 -5.76
CA GLN A 176 10.67 12.65 -5.51
C GLN A 176 10.92 11.34 -4.76
N LEU A 177 10.06 10.98 -3.81
CA LEU A 177 10.14 9.72 -3.08
C LEU A 177 10.03 8.50 -4.02
N LEU A 178 9.04 8.49 -4.92
CA LEU A 178 8.89 7.42 -5.90
C LEU A 178 10.07 7.36 -6.87
N GLU A 179 10.57 8.51 -7.35
CA GLU A 179 11.76 8.61 -8.21
C GLU A 179 13.01 8.05 -7.50
N LYS A 180 13.24 8.41 -6.23
CA LYS A 180 14.35 7.87 -5.42
C LYS A 180 14.26 6.35 -5.21
N LEU A 181 13.05 5.82 -5.25
CA LEU A 181 12.78 4.37 -5.18
C LEU A 181 12.87 3.68 -6.55
N GLY A 182 13.30 4.39 -7.59
CA GLY A 182 13.50 3.85 -8.94
C GLY A 182 12.21 3.59 -9.71
N ILE A 183 11.08 4.18 -9.27
CA ILE A 183 9.80 4.10 -9.96
C ILE A 183 9.72 5.26 -10.95
N ASP A 184 9.50 4.95 -12.23
CA ASP A 184 9.24 5.99 -13.23
C ASP A 184 7.84 6.60 -12.99
N VAL A 185 7.83 7.91 -12.74
CA VAL A 185 6.61 8.69 -12.45
C VAL A 185 6.14 9.50 -13.66
N SER A 186 6.76 9.36 -14.83
CA SER A 186 6.41 10.10 -16.06
C SER A 186 4.93 9.97 -16.45
N MET A 187 4.35 8.80 -16.20
CA MET A 187 2.95 8.48 -16.43
C MET A 187 2.04 8.80 -15.23
N LEU A 188 2.59 9.04 -14.04
CA LEU A 188 1.87 9.31 -12.78
C LEU A 188 1.67 10.82 -12.57
N ARG A 189 0.79 11.41 -13.38
CA ARG A 189 0.65 12.88 -13.49
C ARG A 189 -0.16 13.51 -12.35
N SER A 190 -1.11 12.77 -11.77
CA SER A 190 -1.94 13.23 -10.64
C SER A 190 -1.27 12.92 -9.29
N VAL A 191 -1.77 13.54 -8.23
CA VAL A 191 -1.39 13.13 -6.86
C VAL A 191 -2.04 11.79 -6.52
N ASP A 192 -3.25 11.57 -7.01
CA ASP A 192 -4.04 10.36 -6.79
C ASP A 192 -3.34 9.10 -7.34
N ALA A 193 -2.78 9.17 -8.57
CA ALA A 193 -1.95 8.10 -9.14
C ALA A 193 -0.69 7.82 -8.31
N ARG A 194 -0.08 8.85 -7.72
CA ARG A 194 1.08 8.68 -6.83
C ARG A 194 0.69 8.08 -5.49
N ASP A 195 -0.50 8.40 -5.00
CA ASP A 195 -1.06 7.84 -3.77
C ASP A 195 -1.37 6.36 -3.96
N ALA A 196 -2.00 5.99 -5.09
CA ALA A 196 -2.18 4.61 -5.49
C ALA A 196 -0.82 3.88 -5.60
N THR A 197 0.20 4.53 -6.17
CA THR A 197 1.54 3.94 -6.26
C THR A 197 2.18 3.72 -4.88
N LEU A 198 2.02 4.65 -3.93
CA LEU A 198 2.49 4.47 -2.56
C LEU A 198 1.74 3.35 -1.83
N CYS A 199 0.46 3.17 -2.12
CA CYS A 199 -0.32 2.03 -1.62
C CYS A 199 0.23 0.71 -2.19
N ALA A 200 0.55 0.66 -3.48
CA ALA A 200 1.15 -0.51 -4.14
C ALA A 200 2.52 -0.83 -3.56
N LEU A 201 3.35 0.19 -3.36
CA LEU A 201 4.63 0.06 -2.69
C LEU A 201 4.47 -0.56 -1.31
N THR A 202 3.49 -0.10 -0.53
CA THR A 202 3.22 -0.65 0.81
C THR A 202 2.80 -2.11 0.75
N ALA A 203 2.09 -2.54 -0.29
CA ALA A 203 1.75 -3.94 -0.49
C ALA A 203 2.99 -4.83 -0.67
N ARG A 204 4.05 -4.31 -1.31
CA ARG A 204 5.37 -4.97 -1.34
C ARG A 204 5.96 -5.14 0.07
N PHE A 205 5.97 -4.06 0.87
CA PHE A 205 6.45 -4.14 2.25
C PHE A 205 5.65 -5.13 3.12
N VAL A 206 4.34 -5.23 2.90
CA VAL A 206 3.48 -6.20 3.61
C VAL A 206 3.87 -7.64 3.27
N ILE A 207 4.05 -7.98 1.99
CA ILE A 207 4.42 -9.35 1.60
C ILE A 207 5.83 -9.74 2.04
N GLU A 208 6.73 -8.76 2.11
CA GLU A 208 8.09 -8.90 2.65
C GLU A 208 8.13 -8.92 4.19
N ARG A 209 6.98 -8.74 4.86
CA ARG A 209 6.83 -8.66 6.32
C ARG A 209 7.58 -7.48 6.96
N ASN A 210 7.82 -6.44 6.17
CA ASN A 210 8.45 -5.18 6.55
C ASN A 210 7.42 -4.05 6.66
N ALA A 211 6.26 -4.33 7.25
CA ALA A 211 5.22 -3.34 7.49
C ALA A 211 4.68 -3.43 8.91
N HIS A 212 4.50 -2.29 9.55
CA HIS A 212 3.85 -2.18 10.85
C HIS A 212 2.33 -2.18 10.67
N ALA A 213 1.63 -2.77 11.64
CA ALA A 213 0.18 -2.82 11.70
C ALA A 213 -0.34 -1.90 12.82
N TYR A 214 -0.79 -0.71 12.47
CA TYR A 214 -1.43 0.20 13.43
C TYR A 214 -2.89 -0.20 13.60
N GLY A 215 -3.30 -0.62 14.79
CA GLY A 215 -4.71 -0.91 15.09
C GLY A 215 -4.92 -2.17 15.91
N ALA A 216 -6.14 -2.69 15.83
CA ALA A 216 -6.62 -3.87 16.53
C ALA A 216 -7.73 -4.53 15.70
N GLU A 217 -8.08 -5.78 16.03
CA GLU A 217 -9.02 -6.57 15.23
C GLU A 217 -10.41 -5.94 15.12
N ASP A 218 -10.89 -5.29 16.18
CA ASP A 218 -12.21 -4.67 16.28
C ASP A 218 -12.38 -3.42 15.37
N GLY A 219 -11.29 -2.70 15.12
CA GLY A 219 -11.29 -1.48 14.31
C GLY A 219 -10.43 -1.56 13.05
N GLY A 220 -9.91 -2.73 12.71
CA GLY A 220 -9.00 -2.94 11.58
C GLY A 220 -7.58 -2.41 11.80
N TYR A 221 -6.72 -2.66 10.80
CA TYR A 221 -5.31 -2.28 10.80
C TYR A 221 -4.94 -1.40 9.61
N ILE A 222 -4.17 -0.34 9.85
CA ILE A 222 -3.48 0.44 8.81
C ILE A 222 -2.05 -0.09 8.68
N ARG A 223 -1.67 -0.47 7.46
CA ARG A 223 -0.31 -0.93 7.13
C ARG A 223 0.57 0.21 6.70
N VAL A 224 1.74 0.30 7.33
CA VAL A 224 2.73 1.35 7.03
C VAL A 224 4.11 0.69 6.92
N PRO A 225 4.91 1.02 5.89
CA PRO A 225 6.26 0.47 5.73
C PRO A 225 7.14 0.65 6.97
N ILE A 226 8.02 -0.34 7.19
CA ILE A 226 9.14 -0.25 8.13
C ILE A 226 10.40 -0.11 7.28
N VAL A 227 11.17 0.94 7.52
CA VAL A 227 12.48 1.17 6.91
C VAL A 227 13.53 1.36 7.98
N ASN A 228 14.74 0.88 7.71
CA ASN A 228 15.87 1.03 8.63
C ASN A 228 16.38 2.47 8.67
N GLU A 229 16.32 3.16 7.53
CA GLU A 229 16.76 4.54 7.38
C GLU A 229 15.72 5.32 6.57
N ALA A 230 15.52 6.58 6.94
CA ALA A 230 14.67 7.48 6.19
C ALA A 230 15.34 7.88 4.87
N ILE A 231 14.54 7.98 3.82
CA ILE A 231 14.96 8.44 2.50
C ILE A 231 15.14 9.95 2.54
N VAL A 232 16.34 10.39 2.17
CA VAL A 232 16.66 11.81 2.01
C VAL A 232 16.28 12.24 0.60
N LEU A 233 15.38 13.23 0.52
CA LEU A 233 15.05 13.88 -0.75
C LEU A 233 16.07 14.97 -1.06
N ASP A 234 16.27 15.24 -2.34
CA ASP A 234 17.07 16.38 -2.77
C ASP A 234 16.36 17.68 -2.33
N ALA A 235 17.15 18.71 -1.98
CA ALA A 235 16.60 19.98 -1.54
C ALA A 235 15.58 20.53 -2.54
N LEU A 236 14.43 20.97 -2.00
CA LEU A 236 13.30 21.53 -2.75
C LEU A 236 13.63 22.92 -3.31
#